data_AF-A0A3N9V651-F1
#
_entry.id   AF-A0A3N9V651-F1
#
_cell.length_a   1.000
_cell.length_b   1.000
_cell.length_c   1.000
_cell.angle_alpha   90.00
_cell.angle_beta   90.00
_cell.angle_gamma   90.00
#
_symmetry.space_group_name_H-M   'P 1'
#
loop_
_entity.id
_entity.type
_entity.pdbx_description
1 polymer ?
#
loop_
_entity_poly.entity_id
_entity_poly.type
_entity_poly.pdbx_seq_one_letter_code
_entity_poly.pdbx_strand_id
1 'polypeptide(L)'
;MPEQAGFALRGRNPDVLTCIANLSNDEVFTPPAFANRMLDTLAEAWVASHGGANHWADPTVRFLDPFTKSGVFLREITSRL
;
A
#
# COMPACT_ATOMS: atom_id res chain seq x y z
N MET A 1 -7.57 -28.52 -9.65
CA MET A 1 -7.93 -28.17 -8.27
C MET A 1 -6.63 -28.18 -7.48
N PRO A 2 -6.13 -27.04 -6.96
CA PRO A 2 -4.96 -27.10 -6.11
C PRO A 2 -5.40 -27.66 -4.76
N GLU A 3 -4.79 -28.76 -4.35
CA GLU A 3 -5.01 -29.36 -3.04
C GLU A 3 -4.24 -28.52 -2.01
N GLN A 4 -4.96 -27.70 -1.23
CA GLN A 4 -4.39 -26.99 -0.09
C GLN A 4 -4.21 -27.98 1.06
N ALA A 5 -2.94 -28.24 1.42
CA ALA A 5 -2.61 -29.10 2.55
C ALA A 5 -3.13 -28.51 3.87
N GLY A 6 -3.83 -29.32 4.66
CA GLY A 6 -4.40 -28.92 5.94
C GLY A 6 -3.31 -28.54 6.95
N PHE A 7 -3.33 -27.27 7.37
CA PHE A 7 -2.41 -26.76 8.37
C PHE A 7 -3.01 -26.93 9.79
N ALA A 8 -2.61 -27.98 10.51
CA ALA A 8 -3.02 -28.21 11.89
C ALA A 8 -1.83 -28.11 12.85
N LEU A 9 -1.82 -27.10 13.73
CA LEU A 9 -0.84 -26.98 14.80
C LEU A 9 -1.38 -27.56 16.10
N ARG A 10 -0.94 -28.76 16.46
CA ARG A 10 -0.84 -29.13 17.87
C ARG A 10 0.44 -28.51 18.43
N GLY A 11 0.30 -27.33 19.05
CA GLY A 11 1.22 -26.87 20.10
C GLY A 11 2.44 -26.02 19.71
N ARG A 12 2.52 -25.42 18.52
CA ARG A 12 3.55 -24.40 18.21
C ARG A 12 2.98 -23.24 17.41
N ASN A 13 3.55 -22.05 17.55
CA ASN A 13 3.27 -20.93 16.65
C ASN A 13 3.91 -21.28 15.29
N PRO A 14 3.16 -21.25 14.17
CA PRO A 14 3.77 -21.37 12.86
C PRO A 14 4.72 -20.21 12.62
N ASP A 15 5.76 -20.45 11.83
CA ASP A 15 6.53 -19.34 11.29
C ASP A 15 5.62 -18.43 10.43
N VAL A 16 5.71 -17.12 10.66
CA VAL A 16 4.82 -16.13 10.05
C VAL A 16 5.00 -16.06 8.53
N LEU A 17 6.23 -16.24 8.03
CA LEU A 17 6.50 -16.24 6.59
C LEU A 17 5.92 -17.50 5.93
N THR A 18 5.95 -18.62 6.65
CA THR A 18 5.30 -19.88 6.23
C THR A 18 3.78 -19.74 6.18
N CYS A 19 3.17 -18.97 7.08
CA CYS A 19 1.75 -18.65 7.01
C CYS A 19 1.42 -17.80 5.77
N ILE A 20 2.18 -16.73 5.55
CA ILE A 20 1.99 -15.80 4.42
C ILE A 20 2.13 -16.53 3.08
N ALA A 21 3.10 -17.45 2.96
CA ALA A 21 3.32 -18.24 1.75
C ALA A 21 2.14 -19.17 1.40
N ASN A 22 1.32 -19.53 2.38
CA ASN A 22 0.14 -20.38 2.20
C ASN A 22 -1.16 -19.60 2.02
N LEU A 23 -1.14 -18.28 2.17
CA LEU A 23 -2.28 -17.42 1.82
C LEU A 23 -2.39 -17.36 0.30
N SER A 24 -3.63 -17.34 -0.20
CA SER A 24 -3.81 -17.04 -1.62
C SER A 24 -3.32 -15.61 -1.88
N ASN A 25 -2.59 -15.43 -2.97
CA ASN A 25 -2.14 -14.10 -3.42
C ASN A 25 -3.29 -13.23 -3.96
N ASP A 26 -4.54 -13.71 -3.80
CA ASP A 26 -5.75 -13.15 -4.38
C ASP A 26 -5.86 -11.67 -4.03
N GLU A 27 -5.62 -10.87 -5.06
CA GLU A 27 -5.99 -9.49 -5.29
C GLU A 27 -6.42 -8.66 -4.06
N VAL A 28 -5.48 -8.42 -3.13
CA VAL A 28 -5.59 -7.27 -2.21
C VAL A 28 -5.70 -6.00 -3.05
N PHE A 29 -6.92 -5.53 -3.24
CA PHE A 29 -7.23 -4.30 -3.97
C PHE A 29 -7.41 -3.16 -2.98
N THR A 30 -6.63 -2.11 -3.18
CA THR A 30 -6.83 -0.85 -2.49
C THR A 30 -7.86 -0.03 -3.27
N PRO A 31 -9.04 0.30 -2.70
CA PRO A 31 -10.02 1.12 -3.40
C PRO A 31 -9.48 2.52 -3.70
N PRO A 32 -9.78 3.14 -4.86
CA PRO A 32 -9.31 4.49 -5.17
C PRO A 32 -9.68 5.53 -4.11
N ALA A 33 -10.86 5.41 -3.50
CA ALA A 33 -11.28 6.30 -2.40
C ALA A 33 -10.39 6.18 -1.16
N PHE A 34 -9.84 4.99 -0.88
CA PHE A 34 -8.90 4.82 0.22
C PHE A 34 -7.51 5.35 -0.14
N ALA A 35 -7.03 5.10 -1.36
CA ALA A 35 -5.79 5.67 -1.86
C ALA A 35 -5.81 7.21 -1.80
N ASN A 36 -6.90 7.84 -2.24
CA ASN A 36 -7.06 9.30 -2.15
C ASN A 36 -7.02 9.82 -0.71
N ARG A 37 -7.73 9.18 0.23
CA ARG A 37 -7.66 9.57 1.65
C ARG A 37 -6.23 9.51 2.20
N MET A 38 -5.46 8.49 1.83
CA MET A 38 -4.05 8.40 2.24
C MET A 38 -3.19 9.51 1.64
N LEU A 39 -3.39 9.86 0.36
CA LEU A 39 -2.68 10.97 -0.29
C LEU A 39 -3.08 12.33 0.28
N ASP A 40 -4.32 12.49 0.75
CA ASP A 40 -4.77 13.71 1.43
C ASP A 40 -4.08 13.85 2.80
N THR A 41 -4.01 12.76 3.58
CA THR A 41 -3.24 12.73 4.84
C THR A 41 -1.76 13.06 4.61
N LEU A 42 -1.16 12.55 3.53
CA LEU A 42 0.21 12.90 3.15
C LEU A 42 0.36 14.41 2.90
N ALA A 43 -0.60 15.02 2.20
CA ALA A 43 -0.60 16.45 1.92
C ALA A 43 -0.71 17.31 3.18
N GLU A 44 -1.60 16.95 4.10
CA GLU A 44 -1.76 17.62 5.39
C GLU A 44 -0.48 17.53 6.23
N ALA A 45 0.11 16.34 6.31
CA ALA A 45 1.36 16.12 7.03
C ALA A 45 2.53 16.91 6.43
N TRP A 46 2.60 16.99 5.10
CA TRP A 46 3.61 17.78 4.40
C TRP A 46 3.49 19.27 4.72
N VAL A 47 2.28 19.83 4.61
CA VAL A 47 1.98 21.24 4.93
C VAL A 47 2.42 21.59 6.35
N ALA A 48 2.08 20.73 7.32
CA ALA A 48 2.44 20.94 8.72
C ALA A 48 3.95 20.91 8.98
N SER A 49 4.71 20.11 8.22
CA SER A 49 6.16 19.93 8.39
C SER A 49 7.00 20.89 7.54
N HIS A 50 6.45 21.46 6.47
CA HIS A 50 7.16 22.29 5.50
C HIS A 50 6.61 23.72 5.41
N GLY A 51 6.09 24.26 6.52
CA GLY A 51 5.69 25.67 6.62
C GLY A 51 4.61 26.11 5.63
N GLY A 52 3.67 25.22 5.31
CA GLY A 52 2.61 25.52 4.33
C GLY A 52 2.93 25.17 2.88
N ALA A 53 4.10 24.58 2.59
CA ALA A 53 4.47 24.22 1.22
C ALA A 53 3.51 23.17 0.62
N ASN A 54 3.25 23.28 -0.69
CA ASN A 54 2.45 22.31 -1.44
C ASN A 54 3.35 21.40 -2.28
N HIS A 55 3.59 20.18 -1.82
CA HIS A 55 4.41 19.19 -2.52
C HIS A 55 3.88 18.75 -3.90
N TRP A 56 2.58 18.89 -4.18
CA TRP A 56 2.03 18.59 -5.52
C TRP A 56 2.55 19.55 -6.60
N ALA A 57 2.93 20.78 -6.21
CA ALA A 57 3.43 21.81 -7.12
C ALA A 57 4.98 21.87 -7.18
N ASP A 58 5.68 21.04 -6.40
CA ASP A 58 7.14 21.07 -6.33
C ASP A 58 7.76 20.02 -7.29
N PRO A 59 8.42 20.44 -8.38
CA PRO A 59 9.00 19.52 -9.37
C PRO A 59 10.23 18.76 -8.85
N THR A 60 10.75 19.11 -7.67
CA THR A 60 11.89 18.41 -7.04
C THR A 60 11.43 17.20 -6.23
N VAL A 61 10.15 17.13 -5.84
CA VAL A 61 9.59 16.01 -5.10
C VAL A 61 9.55 14.75 -5.99
N ARG A 62 9.77 13.58 -5.36
CA ARG A 62 9.71 12.27 -6.01
C ARG A 62 8.82 11.36 -5.18
N PHE A 63 7.84 10.74 -5.83
CA PHE A 63 6.96 9.76 -5.21
C PHE A 63 7.46 8.35 -5.53
N LEU A 64 7.45 7.47 -4.51
CA LEU A 64 7.86 6.08 -4.64
C LEU A 64 6.81 5.19 -3.98
N ASP A 65 6.27 4.24 -4.76
CA ASP A 65 5.41 3.17 -4.27
C ASP A 65 6.16 1.83 -4.44
N PRO A 66 6.84 1.33 -3.39
CA PRO A 66 7.69 0.15 -3.49
C PRO A 66 6.92 -1.16 -3.72
N PHE A 67 5.60 -1.16 -3.53
CA PHE A 67 4.76 -2.36 -3.59
C PHE A 67 3.49 -2.12 -4.40
N THR A 68 3.68 -1.66 -5.64
CA THR A 68 2.59 -1.00 -6.38
C THR A 68 1.41 -1.92 -6.77
N LYS A 69 1.65 -3.22 -6.95
CA LYS A 69 0.67 -4.22 -7.42
C LYS A 69 -0.18 -3.72 -8.59
N SER A 70 -1.34 -3.11 -8.32
CA SER A 70 -2.25 -2.55 -9.34
C SER A 70 -1.89 -1.14 -9.83
N GLY A 71 -0.93 -0.45 -9.21
CA GLY A 71 -0.55 0.91 -9.60
C GLY A 71 -1.45 2.02 -9.06
N VAL A 72 -2.41 1.70 -8.18
CA VAL A 72 -3.45 2.66 -7.77
C VAL A 72 -2.89 3.95 -7.15
N PHE A 73 -1.87 3.87 -6.28
CA PHE A 73 -1.26 5.08 -5.71
C PHE A 73 -0.58 5.93 -6.79
N LEU A 74 0.22 5.31 -7.66
CA LEU A 74 0.90 6.03 -8.75
C LEU A 74 -0.11 6.68 -9.70
N ARG A 75 -1.20 6.00 -10.04
CA ARG A 75 -2.30 6.56 -10.85
C ARG A 75 -2.91 7.79 -10.19
N GLU A 76 -3.30 7.68 -8.92
CA GLU A 76 -3.92 8.81 -8.20
C GLU A 76 -2.95 9.97 -8.00
N ILE A 77 -1.65 9.69 -7.79
CA ILE A 77 -0.59 10.71 -7.74
C ILE A 77 -0.50 11.45 -9.08
N THR A 78 -0.38 10.74 -10.19
CA THR A 78 -0.31 11.37 -11.53
C THR A 78 -1.56 12.18 -11.86
N SER A 79 -2.72 11.82 -11.31
CA SER A 79 -3.96 12.58 -11.49
C SER A 79 -3.96 13.95 -10.79
N ARG A 80 -3.03 14.17 -9.84
CA ARG A 80 -2.89 15.39 -9.03
C ARG A 80 -1.75 16.30 -9.48
N LEU A 81 -0.87 15.81 -10.37
CA LEU A 81 0.26 16.54 -10.95
C LEU A 81 -0.14 17.18 -12.29
#